data_AF-A0A7S3MRJ9-F1
#
_entry.id   AF-A0A7S3MRJ9-F1
#
_cell.length_a   1.000
_cell.length_b   1.000
_cell.length_c   1.000
_cell.angle_alpha   90.00
_cell.angle_beta   90.00
_cell.angle_gamma   90.00
#
_symmetry.space_group_name_H-M   'P 1'
#
loop_
_entity.id
_entity.type
_entity.pdbx_description
1 polymer ?
#
loop_
_entity_poly.entity_id
_entity_poly.type
_entity_poly.pdbx_seq_one_letter_code
_entity_poly.pdbx_strand_id
1 'polypeptide(L)'
;PEVEAKRQEIVTSMDRDKKTLKAIENQILKLLAENEVEQILDEDTLIITLEQSKVTSAEINERMAAAVVIQKDIDETRQSYTSIAVRGSILYFVIADMANINSMYQNSLQFVKVLFNKAIDVTPPSDDLEERKKSLIDMITKNIYSNISRGLFEADKLIFTYLIATSVNRNAGIITPAGWNSLLRGAMPLTAQQRDTKPPNPLPSLMTELN
;
A
#
# COMPACT_ATOMS: atom_id res chain seq x y z
N PRO A 1 7.99 1.23 -15.35
CA PRO A 1 7.50 2.47 -16.00
C PRO A 1 6.46 2.19 -17.09
N GLU A 2 6.79 1.29 -18.03
CA GLU A 2 5.91 0.91 -19.15
C GLU A 2 4.59 0.25 -18.70
N VAL A 3 4.66 -0.71 -17.78
CA VAL A 3 3.47 -1.39 -17.22
C VAL A 3 2.49 -0.41 -16.56
N GLU A 4 2.99 0.62 -15.88
CA GLU A 4 2.13 1.61 -15.21
C GLU A 4 1.49 2.59 -16.21
N ALA A 5 2.20 2.97 -17.27
CA ALA A 5 1.64 3.79 -18.35
C ALA A 5 0.51 3.03 -19.06
N LYS A 6 0.74 1.76 -19.39
CA LYS A 6 -0.27 0.88 -19.99
C LYS A 6 -1.50 0.71 -19.09
N ARG A 7 -1.31 0.61 -17.78
CA ARG A 7 -2.42 0.58 -16.81
C ARG A 7 -3.28 1.84 -16.87
N GLN A 8 -2.64 3.01 -16.84
CA GLN A 8 -3.38 4.28 -16.89
C GLN A 8 -4.18 4.41 -18.18
N GLU A 9 -3.59 4.00 -19.31
CA GLU A 9 -4.28 3.95 -20.59
C GLU A 9 -5.51 3.01 -20.55
N ILE A 10 -5.34 1.78 -20.06
CA ILE A 10 -6.42 0.79 -19.91
C ILE A 10 -7.55 1.34 -19.03
N VAL A 11 -7.23 1.90 -17.87
CA VAL A 11 -8.24 2.45 -16.95
C VAL A 11 -9.03 3.58 -17.62
N THR A 12 -8.34 4.51 -18.29
CA THR A 12 -9.02 5.61 -18.99
C THR A 12 -9.86 5.13 -20.18
N SER A 13 -9.41 4.09 -20.89
CA SER A 13 -10.17 3.42 -21.95
C SER A 13 -11.43 2.76 -21.39
N MET A 14 -11.32 1.99 -20.30
CA MET A 14 -12.47 1.33 -19.66
C MET A 14 -13.51 2.34 -19.18
N ASP A 15 -13.08 3.46 -18.60
CA ASP A 15 -13.98 4.53 -18.17
C ASP A 15 -14.72 5.18 -19.34
N ARG A 16 -14.05 5.33 -20.51
CA ARG A 16 -14.69 5.82 -21.74
C ARG A 16 -15.70 4.81 -22.27
N ASP A 17 -15.30 3.54 -22.41
CA ASP A 17 -16.17 2.47 -22.91
C ASP A 17 -17.42 2.30 -22.02
N LYS A 18 -17.27 2.39 -20.69
CA LYS A 18 -18.39 2.36 -19.74
C LYS A 18 -19.34 3.55 -19.89
N LYS A 19 -18.81 4.75 -20.16
CA LYS A 19 -19.63 5.94 -20.45
C LYS A 19 -20.39 5.77 -21.77
N THR A 20 -19.72 5.23 -22.80
CA THR A 20 -20.33 4.98 -24.11
C THR A 20 -21.46 3.95 -24.01
N LEU A 21 -21.27 2.84 -23.28
CA LEU A 21 -22.34 1.87 -23.03
C LEU A 21 -23.55 2.50 -22.36
N LYS A 22 -23.33 3.32 -21.33
CA LYS A 22 -24.42 4.03 -20.65
C LYS A 22 -25.13 5.04 -21.58
N ALA A 23 -24.39 5.68 -22.47
CA ALA A 23 -24.97 6.60 -23.45
C ALA A 23 -25.84 5.84 -24.47
N ILE A 24 -25.37 4.68 -24.96
CA ILE A 24 -26.13 3.79 -25.84
C ILE A 24 -27.40 3.31 -25.14
N GLU A 25 -27.30 2.86 -23.88
CA GLU A 25 -28.45 2.43 -23.08
C GLU A 25 -29.51 3.54 -22.95
N ASN A 26 -29.07 4.76 -22.60
CA ASN A 26 -29.97 5.91 -22.50
C ASN A 26 -30.59 6.29 -23.86
N GLN A 27 -29.84 6.17 -24.94
CA GLN A 27 -30.35 6.44 -26.29
C GLN A 27 -31.43 5.43 -26.69
N ILE A 28 -31.22 4.14 -26.40
CA ILE A 28 -32.23 3.09 -26.63
C ILE A 28 -33.49 3.38 -25.80
N LEU A 29 -33.35 3.70 -24.52
CA LEU A 29 -34.48 4.01 -23.65
C LEU A 29 -35.29 5.22 -24.15
N LYS A 30 -34.58 6.26 -24.62
CA LYS A 30 -35.21 7.45 -25.19
C LYS A 30 -35.99 7.11 -26.47
N LEU A 31 -35.37 6.38 -27.38
CA LEU A 31 -36.00 5.96 -28.63
C LEU A 31 -37.23 5.09 -28.40
N LEU A 32 -37.20 4.18 -27.42
CA LEU A 32 -38.35 3.35 -27.04
C LEU A 32 -39.48 4.14 -26.37
N ALA A 33 -39.15 5.21 -25.63
CA ALA A 33 -40.14 6.05 -24.96
C ALA A 33 -40.83 7.04 -25.91
N GLU A 34 -40.11 7.51 -26.94
CA GLU A 34 -40.61 8.48 -27.92
C GLU A 34 -41.44 7.84 -29.05
N ASN A 35 -41.29 6.53 -29.28
CA ASN A 35 -42.05 5.79 -30.29
C ASN A 35 -43.36 5.22 -29.71
N GLU A 36 -44.51 5.62 -30.26
CA GLU A 36 -45.80 4.99 -29.97
C GLU A 36 -45.88 3.58 -30.58
N VAL A 37 -46.62 2.67 -29.93
CA VAL A 37 -46.70 1.23 -30.26
C VAL A 37 -47.16 0.95 -31.70
N GLU A 38 -47.93 1.86 -32.31
CA GLU A 38 -48.42 1.74 -33.69
C GLU A 38 -47.40 2.21 -34.77
N GLN A 39 -46.42 3.06 -34.43
CA GLN A 39 -45.39 3.56 -35.36
C GLN A 39 -44.08 2.77 -35.34
N ILE A 40 -43.90 1.89 -34.35
CA ILE A 40 -42.64 1.16 -34.10
C ILE A 40 -42.23 0.21 -35.23
N LEU A 41 -43.18 -0.18 -36.09
CA LEU A 41 -42.97 -1.05 -37.25
C LEU A 41 -42.77 -0.29 -38.57
N ASP A 42 -43.13 1.00 -38.62
CA ASP A 42 -43.03 1.84 -39.83
C ASP A 42 -41.75 2.69 -39.86
N GLU A 43 -41.09 2.91 -38.73
CA GLU A 43 -39.82 3.65 -38.64
C GLU A 43 -38.60 2.73 -38.81
N ASP A 44 -38.17 2.53 -40.07
CA ASP A 44 -36.91 1.86 -40.43
C ASP A 44 -35.69 2.38 -39.65
N THR A 45 -35.72 3.65 -39.23
CA THR A 45 -34.67 4.34 -38.48
C THR A 45 -34.44 3.75 -37.08
N LEU A 46 -35.50 3.30 -36.39
CA LEU A 46 -35.41 2.72 -35.06
C LEU A 46 -34.70 1.37 -35.10
N ILE A 47 -35.11 0.50 -36.03
CA ILE A 47 -34.53 -0.84 -36.21
C ILE A 47 -33.04 -0.73 -36.54
N ILE A 48 -32.67 0.15 -37.47
CA ILE A 48 -31.27 0.36 -37.86
C ILE A 48 -30.43 0.86 -36.67
N THR A 49 -30.97 1.80 -35.88
CA THR A 49 -30.26 2.37 -34.72
C THR A 49 -30.07 1.33 -33.60
N LEU A 50 -31.08 0.47 -33.37
CA LEU A 50 -30.99 -0.64 -32.41
C LEU A 50 -29.97 -1.69 -32.85
N GLU A 51 -29.93 -2.03 -34.14
CA GLU A 51 -28.96 -2.97 -34.69
C GLU A 51 -27.53 -2.44 -34.58
N GLN A 52 -27.30 -1.18 -34.95
CA GLN A 52 -26.00 -0.52 -34.78
C GLN A 52 -25.58 -0.42 -33.31
N SER A 53 -26.52 -0.11 -32.42
CA SER A 53 -26.28 -0.06 -30.96
C SER A 53 -25.91 -1.43 -30.41
N LYS A 54 -26.54 -2.51 -30.89
CA LYS A 54 -26.24 -3.89 -30.51
C LYS A 54 -24.83 -4.30 -30.93
N VAL A 55 -24.45 -4.02 -32.18
CA VAL A 55 -23.10 -4.32 -32.70
C VAL A 55 -22.05 -3.54 -31.91
N THR A 56 -22.22 -2.22 -31.77
CA THR A 56 -21.28 -1.37 -31.04
C THR A 56 -21.14 -1.79 -29.57
N SER A 57 -22.25 -2.14 -28.91
CA SER A 57 -22.22 -2.62 -27.51
C SER A 57 -21.53 -3.98 -27.36
N ALA A 58 -21.70 -4.88 -28.33
CA ALA A 58 -21.01 -6.17 -28.33
C ALA A 58 -19.49 -5.98 -28.47
N GLU A 59 -19.05 -5.13 -29.40
CA GLU A 59 -17.62 -4.79 -29.56
C GLU A 59 -17.04 -4.14 -28.30
N ILE A 60 -17.75 -3.21 -27.66
CA ILE A 60 -17.30 -2.59 -26.41
C ILE A 60 -17.18 -3.64 -25.30
N ASN A 61 -18.16 -4.55 -25.17
CA ASN A 61 -18.11 -5.61 -24.16
C ASN A 61 -16.93 -6.56 -24.35
N GLU A 62 -16.60 -6.92 -25.60
CA GLU A 62 -15.42 -7.73 -25.91
C GLU A 62 -14.12 -7.00 -25.52
N ARG A 63 -13.99 -5.72 -25.89
CA ARG A 63 -12.83 -4.91 -25.49
C ARG A 63 -12.70 -4.78 -23.98
N MET A 64 -13.80 -4.54 -23.27
CA MET A 64 -13.80 -4.49 -21.80
C MET A 64 -13.39 -5.84 -21.18
N ALA A 65 -13.87 -6.96 -21.72
CA ALA A 65 -13.48 -8.28 -21.24
C ALA A 65 -11.96 -8.51 -21.39
N ALA A 66 -11.39 -8.15 -22.54
CA ALA A 66 -9.94 -8.20 -22.75
C ALA A 66 -9.17 -7.27 -21.80
N ALA A 67 -9.66 -6.04 -21.60
CA ALA A 67 -9.06 -5.07 -20.69
C ALA A 67 -9.04 -5.56 -19.23
N VAL A 68 -10.11 -6.24 -18.77
CA VAL A 68 -10.18 -6.82 -17.42
C VAL A 68 -9.11 -7.89 -17.21
N VAL A 69 -8.86 -8.73 -18.21
CA VAL A 69 -7.79 -9.76 -18.13
C VAL A 69 -6.42 -9.09 -17.98
N ILE A 70 -6.11 -8.12 -18.84
CA ILE A 70 -4.83 -7.40 -18.78
C ILE A 70 -4.67 -6.66 -17.45
N GLN A 71 -5.76 -6.04 -16.96
CA GLN A 71 -5.75 -5.32 -15.68
C GLN A 71 -5.44 -6.26 -14.51
N LYS A 72 -5.98 -7.49 -14.54
CA LYS A 72 -5.68 -8.51 -13.54
C LYS A 72 -4.18 -8.86 -13.53
N ASP A 73 -3.58 -9.11 -14.69
CA ASP A 73 -2.15 -9.43 -14.80
C ASP A 73 -1.26 -8.28 -14.28
N ILE A 74 -1.65 -7.03 -14.57
CA ILE A 74 -0.98 -5.84 -14.04
C ILE A 74 -1.09 -5.80 -12.51
N ASP A 75 -2.27 -6.06 -11.96
CA ASP A 75 -2.48 -6.00 -10.52
C ASP A 75 -1.74 -7.11 -9.77
N GLU A 76 -1.65 -8.32 -10.33
CA GLU A 76 -0.81 -9.41 -9.79
C GLU A 76 0.68 -9.02 -9.76
N THR A 77 1.16 -8.40 -10.84
CA THR A 77 2.54 -7.89 -10.91
C THR A 77 2.77 -6.80 -9.86
N ARG A 78 1.81 -5.88 -9.66
CA ARG A 78 1.90 -4.83 -8.63
C ARG A 78 1.86 -5.40 -7.22
N GLN A 79 1.00 -6.38 -6.98
CA GLN A 79 0.85 -7.01 -5.68
C GLN A 79 2.16 -7.67 -5.24
N SER A 80 2.91 -8.24 -6.19
CA SER A 80 4.23 -8.80 -5.94
C SER A 80 5.20 -7.81 -5.27
N TYR A 81 5.15 -6.51 -5.61
CA TYR A 81 6.03 -5.48 -5.05
C TYR A 81 5.47 -4.76 -3.82
N THR A 82 4.28 -5.14 -3.34
CA THR A 82 3.61 -4.47 -2.21
C THR A 82 4.44 -4.52 -0.93
N SER A 83 5.19 -5.60 -0.69
CA SER A 83 6.06 -5.73 0.48
C SER A 83 7.13 -4.63 0.56
N ILE A 84 7.63 -4.16 -0.59
CA ILE A 84 8.61 -3.07 -0.67
C ILE A 84 7.94 -1.74 -0.33
N ALA A 85 6.71 -1.52 -0.80
CA ALA A 85 5.93 -0.33 -0.47
C ALA A 85 5.61 -0.27 1.04
N VAL A 86 5.26 -1.40 1.65
CA VAL A 86 5.05 -1.52 3.11
C VAL A 86 6.35 -1.22 3.86
N ARG A 87 7.50 -1.69 3.38
CA ARG A 87 8.80 -1.33 3.96
C ARG A 87 9.04 0.18 3.90
N GLY A 88 8.78 0.80 2.76
CA GLY A 88 8.92 2.24 2.57
C GLY A 88 8.01 3.05 3.50
N SER A 89 6.77 2.62 3.71
CA SER A 89 5.82 3.30 4.61
C SER A 89 6.28 3.22 6.07
N ILE A 90 6.72 2.05 6.53
CA ILE A 90 7.28 1.88 7.88
C ILE A 90 8.46 2.83 8.10
N LEU A 91 9.41 2.87 7.16
CA LEU A 91 10.58 3.75 7.26
C LEU A 91 10.17 5.23 7.32
N TYR A 92 9.21 5.65 6.49
CA TYR A 92 8.73 7.03 6.51
C TYR A 92 8.08 7.40 7.85
N PHE A 93 7.22 6.55 8.40
CA PHE A 93 6.59 6.85 9.69
C PHE A 93 7.60 6.91 10.83
N VAL A 94 8.61 6.03 10.85
CA VAL A 94 9.69 6.13 11.84
C VAL A 94 10.46 7.46 11.70
N ILE A 95 10.73 7.92 10.47
CA ILE A 95 11.38 9.22 10.24
C ILE A 95 10.49 10.38 10.70
N ALA A 96 9.19 10.32 10.43
CA ALA A 96 8.25 11.33 10.88
C ALA A 96 8.19 11.39 12.42
N ASP A 97 8.21 10.24 13.08
CA ASP A 97 8.19 10.14 14.54
C ASP A 97 9.46 10.70 15.19
N MET A 98 10.60 10.76 14.49
CA MET A 98 11.82 11.39 15.01
C MET A 98 11.64 12.88 15.35
N ALA A 99 10.69 13.57 14.71
CA ALA A 99 10.36 14.96 15.02
C ALA A 99 9.82 15.14 16.46
N ASN A 100 9.28 14.08 17.06
CA ASN A 100 8.84 14.08 18.47
C ASN A 100 10.01 14.01 19.46
N ILE A 101 11.17 13.51 19.03
CA ILE A 101 12.39 13.49 19.84
C ILE A 101 13.05 14.86 19.79
N ASN A 102 13.22 15.39 18.58
CA ASN A 102 13.77 16.72 18.35
C ASN A 102 13.11 17.35 17.12
N SER A 103 12.61 18.58 17.27
CA SER A 103 11.96 19.32 16.17
C SER A 103 12.86 19.54 14.96
N MET A 104 14.19 19.49 15.13
CA MET A 104 15.15 19.58 14.03
C MET A 104 15.16 18.36 13.11
N TYR A 105 14.61 17.20 13.53
CA TYR A 105 14.61 15.96 12.74
C TYR A 105 13.46 15.84 11.73
N GLN A 106 12.71 16.92 11.54
CA GLN A 106 11.61 16.95 10.60
C GLN A 106 12.09 16.81 9.16
N ASN A 107 11.61 15.78 8.46
CA ASN A 107 11.88 15.54 7.06
C ASN A 107 10.59 15.51 6.26
N SER A 108 10.61 16.07 5.04
CA SER A 108 9.44 16.03 4.16
C SER A 108 9.28 14.65 3.51
N LEU A 109 8.03 14.26 3.25
CA LEU A 109 7.75 13.05 2.47
C LEU A 109 8.42 13.11 1.09
N GLN A 110 8.49 14.29 0.48
CA GLN A 110 9.12 14.47 -0.81
C GLN A 110 10.61 14.11 -0.77
N PHE A 111 11.33 14.52 0.27
CA PHE A 111 12.73 14.16 0.44
C PHE A 111 12.92 12.64 0.59
N VAL A 112 12.09 12.00 1.42
CA VAL A 112 12.15 10.53 1.61
C VAL A 112 11.83 9.78 0.31
N LYS A 113 10.88 10.26 -0.49
CA LYS A 113 10.57 9.71 -1.82
C LYS A 113 11.77 9.78 -2.77
N VAL A 114 12.52 10.89 -2.76
CA VAL A 114 13.74 11.02 -3.58
C VAL A 114 14.78 9.96 -3.18
N LEU A 115 14.99 9.74 -1.88
CA LEU A 115 15.90 8.70 -1.39
C LEU A 115 15.42 7.29 -1.77
N PHE A 116 14.12 7.04 -1.66
CA PHE A 116 13.50 5.76 -2.03
C PHE A 116 13.69 5.45 -3.52
N ASN A 117 13.37 6.40 -4.40
CA ASN A 117 13.56 6.23 -5.85
C ASN A 117 15.03 6.05 -6.20
N LYS A 118 15.92 6.85 -5.61
CA LYS A 118 17.36 6.69 -5.80
C LYS A 118 17.87 5.31 -5.39
N ALA A 119 17.32 4.73 -4.32
CA ALA A 119 17.67 3.35 -3.94
C ALA A 119 17.23 2.33 -5.00
N ILE A 120 16.03 2.50 -5.58
CA ILE A 120 15.54 1.65 -6.66
C ILE A 120 16.46 1.72 -7.89
N ASP A 121 16.84 2.94 -8.29
CA ASP A 121 17.67 3.19 -9.48
C ASP A 121 19.07 2.58 -9.35
N VAL A 122 19.66 2.60 -8.14
CA VAL A 122 21.00 2.06 -7.89
C VAL A 122 20.99 0.54 -7.66
N THR A 123 19.86 -0.04 -7.27
CA THR A 123 19.80 -1.49 -7.01
C THR A 123 19.89 -2.24 -8.35
N PRO A 124 20.82 -3.20 -8.52
CA PRO A 124 20.98 -3.94 -9.78
C PRO A 124 19.78 -4.86 -10.06
N PRO A 125 19.32 -4.97 -11.32
CA PRO A 125 18.24 -5.89 -11.67
C PRO A 125 18.65 -7.34 -11.38
N SER A 126 17.67 -8.19 -11.06
CA SER A 126 17.83 -9.64 -10.94
C SER A 126 16.66 -10.32 -11.65
N ASP A 127 16.93 -11.48 -12.25
CA ASP A 127 15.94 -12.32 -12.92
C ASP A 127 15.05 -13.06 -11.90
N ASP A 128 15.55 -13.30 -10.68
CA ASP A 128 14.74 -13.81 -9.58
C ASP A 128 14.02 -12.67 -8.86
N LEU A 129 12.69 -12.72 -8.91
CA LEU A 129 11.80 -11.75 -8.30
C LEU A 129 12.00 -11.67 -6.78
N GLU A 130 12.23 -12.78 -6.08
CA GLU A 130 12.40 -12.79 -4.62
C GLU A 130 13.76 -12.22 -4.22
N GLU A 131 14.83 -12.59 -4.93
CA GLU A 131 16.15 -11.98 -4.76
C GLU A 131 16.12 -10.46 -5.02
N ARG A 132 15.42 -10.03 -6.08
CA ARG A 132 15.25 -8.62 -6.41
C ARG A 132 14.52 -7.87 -5.30
N LYS A 133 13.43 -8.43 -4.75
CA LYS A 133 12.69 -7.84 -3.62
C LYS A 133 13.57 -7.66 -2.39
N LYS A 134 14.33 -8.69 -2.03
CA LYS A 134 15.24 -8.64 -0.88
C LYS A 134 16.32 -7.58 -1.07
N SER A 135 16.94 -7.53 -2.25
CA SER A 135 17.96 -6.55 -2.60
C SER A 135 17.44 -5.12 -2.54
N LEU A 136 16.23 -4.88 -3.07
CA LEU A 136 15.57 -3.57 -3.00
C LEU A 136 15.27 -3.17 -1.56
N ILE A 137 14.69 -4.06 -0.74
CA ILE A 137 14.37 -3.78 0.67
C ILE A 137 15.63 -3.40 1.46
N ASP A 138 16.72 -4.13 1.25
CA ASP A 138 18.00 -3.88 1.92
C ASP A 138 18.60 -2.55 1.47
N MET A 139 18.67 -2.30 0.15
CA MET A 139 19.21 -1.05 -0.39
C MET A 139 18.39 0.17 0.03
N ILE A 140 17.06 0.08 -0.02
CA ILE A 140 16.15 1.15 0.43
C ILE A 140 16.38 1.46 1.91
N THR A 141 16.44 0.42 2.75
CA THR A 141 16.67 0.59 4.19
C THR A 141 18.03 1.26 4.45
N LYS A 142 19.10 0.77 3.82
CA LYS A 142 20.46 1.32 3.97
C LYS A 142 20.58 2.75 3.48
N ASN A 143 20.03 3.04 2.30
CA ASN A 143 20.10 4.37 1.68
C ASN A 143 19.36 5.40 2.55
N ILE A 144 18.13 5.08 2.97
CA ILE A 144 17.35 5.97 3.84
C ILE A 144 18.06 6.16 5.18
N TYR A 145 18.48 5.07 5.84
CA TYR A 145 19.18 5.14 7.12
C TYR A 145 20.41 6.04 7.02
N SER A 146 21.31 5.78 6.06
CA SER A 146 22.56 6.52 5.90
C SER A 146 22.34 8.02 5.63
N ASN A 147 21.31 8.40 4.87
CA ASN A 147 21.05 9.81 4.59
C ASN A 147 20.41 10.53 5.77
N ILE A 148 19.46 9.89 6.45
CA ILE A 148 18.77 10.50 7.61
C ILE A 148 19.72 10.56 8.81
N SER A 149 20.49 9.50 9.09
CA SER A 149 21.41 9.45 10.23
C SER A 149 22.51 10.51 10.19
N ARG A 150 22.85 11.05 9.00
CA ARG A 150 23.81 12.16 8.87
C ARG A 150 23.29 13.47 9.47
N GLY A 151 21.98 13.66 9.51
CA GLY A 151 21.33 14.82 10.12
C GLY A 151 20.97 14.63 11.60
N LEU A 152 21.20 13.44 12.17
CA LEU A 152 20.91 13.15 13.57
C LEU A 152 22.14 13.39 14.46
N PHE A 153 21.91 13.77 15.71
CA PHE A 153 22.97 13.76 16.73
C PHE A 153 23.36 12.32 17.04
N GLU A 154 24.61 12.11 17.46
CA GLU A 154 25.13 10.77 17.74
C GLU A 154 24.30 10.02 18.79
N ALA A 155 23.84 10.74 19.82
CA ALA A 155 22.98 10.20 20.88
C ALA A 155 21.66 9.61 20.33
N ASP A 156 21.12 10.17 19.24
CA ASP A 156 19.82 9.80 18.70
C ASP A 156 19.89 8.75 17.56
N LYS A 157 21.09 8.40 17.09
CA LYS A 157 21.25 7.37 16.05
C LYS A 157 20.85 5.97 16.53
N LEU A 158 21.12 5.67 17.81
CA LEU A 158 20.78 4.37 18.37
C LEU A 158 19.27 4.19 18.46
N ILE A 159 18.55 5.20 18.97
CA ILE A 159 17.09 5.13 19.05
C ILE A 159 16.46 5.07 17.66
N PHE A 160 16.98 5.81 16.68
CA PHE A 160 16.52 5.72 15.29
C PHE A 160 16.68 4.30 14.72
N THR A 161 17.86 3.69 14.91
CA THR A 161 18.13 2.31 14.48
C THR A 161 17.18 1.32 15.15
N TYR A 162 16.98 1.50 16.46
CA TYR A 162 16.10 0.66 17.27
C TYR A 162 14.64 0.76 16.80
N LEU A 163 14.15 1.97 16.52
CA LEU A 163 12.79 2.20 16.03
C LEU A 163 12.57 1.61 14.63
N ILE A 164 13.56 1.67 13.73
CA ILE A 164 13.47 0.98 12.44
C ILE A 164 13.34 -0.52 12.64
N ALA A 165 14.28 -1.13 13.38
CA ALA A 165 14.31 -2.58 13.57
C ALA A 165 13.04 -3.11 14.25
N THR A 166 12.58 -2.43 15.30
CA THR A 166 11.38 -2.82 16.03
C THR A 166 10.12 -2.59 15.22
N SER A 167 9.99 -1.49 14.47
CA SER A 167 8.82 -1.25 13.63
C SER A 167 8.67 -2.28 12.52
N VAL A 168 9.80 -2.70 11.94
CA VAL A 168 9.85 -3.81 10.98
C VAL A 168 9.39 -5.12 11.61
N ASN A 169 9.95 -5.48 12.76
CA ASN A 169 9.62 -6.74 13.43
C ASN A 169 8.20 -6.76 14.00
N ARG A 170 7.65 -5.59 14.38
CA ARG A 170 6.24 -5.43 14.77
C ARG A 170 5.32 -5.64 13.57
N ASN A 171 5.67 -5.09 12.40
CA ASN A 171 4.91 -5.33 11.18
C ASN A 171 4.95 -6.81 10.74
N ALA A 172 6.09 -7.47 10.93
CA ALA A 172 6.25 -8.91 10.68
C ALA A 172 5.58 -9.82 11.73
N GLY A 173 5.02 -9.25 12.81
CA GLY A 173 4.39 -10.02 13.90
C GLY A 173 5.37 -10.73 14.84
N ILE A 174 6.69 -10.55 14.64
CA ILE A 174 7.73 -11.14 15.50
C ILE A 174 7.68 -10.51 16.91
N ILE A 175 7.46 -9.19 16.98
CA ILE A 175 7.26 -8.48 18.24
C ILE A 175 5.76 -8.37 18.51
N THR A 176 5.29 -9.05 19.54
CA THR A 176 3.88 -8.99 19.95
C THR A 176 3.54 -7.63 20.58
N PRO A 177 2.29 -7.14 20.47
CA PRO A 177 1.88 -5.91 21.14
C PRO A 177 2.06 -5.96 22.66
N ALA A 178 1.84 -7.12 23.28
CA ALA A 178 2.06 -7.33 24.70
C ALA A 178 3.55 -7.19 25.07
N GLY A 179 4.44 -7.89 24.35
CA GLY A 179 5.89 -7.80 24.57
C GLY A 179 6.43 -6.38 24.35
N TRP A 180 5.92 -5.67 23.34
CA TRP A 180 6.26 -4.27 23.10
C TRP A 180 5.83 -3.36 24.25
N ASN A 181 4.60 -3.52 24.75
CA ASN A 181 4.11 -2.73 25.88
C ASN A 181 4.89 -3.02 27.17
N SER A 182 5.23 -4.28 27.44
CA SER A 182 6.06 -4.67 28.59
C SER A 182 7.46 -4.07 28.50
N LEU A 183 8.06 -4.02 27.31
CA LEU A 183 9.35 -3.37 27.12
C LEU A 183 9.27 -1.86 27.41
N LEU A 184 8.26 -1.18 26.87
CA LEU A 184 8.15 0.29 26.99
C LEU A 184 7.75 0.74 28.39
N ARG A 185 6.87 -0.01 29.06
CA ARG A 185 6.30 0.37 30.37
C ARG A 185 6.98 -0.33 31.53
N GLY A 186 7.82 -1.32 31.26
CA GLY A 186 8.36 -2.22 32.26
C GLY A 186 7.28 -3.16 32.82
N ALA A 187 7.63 -3.85 33.90
CA ALA A 187 6.65 -4.58 34.69
C ALA A 187 5.68 -3.58 35.34
N MET A 188 4.38 -3.84 35.22
CA MET A 188 3.38 -3.07 35.96
C MET A 188 3.59 -3.30 37.46
N PRO A 189 3.53 -2.26 38.29
CA PRO A 189 3.66 -2.42 39.73
C PRO A 189 2.54 -3.33 40.24
N LEU A 190 2.87 -4.19 41.20
CA LEU A 190 1.91 -5.10 41.81
C LEU A 190 0.83 -4.29 42.54
N THR A 191 -0.44 -4.65 42.35
CA THR A 191 -1.52 -4.09 43.17
C THR A 191 -1.31 -4.50 44.64
N ALA A 192 -1.92 -3.77 45.58
CA ALA A 192 -1.79 -4.07 47.02
C ALA A 192 -2.15 -5.53 47.34
N GLN A 193 -3.25 -6.04 46.76
CA GLN A 193 -3.68 -7.43 46.93
C GLN A 193 -2.67 -8.44 46.36
N GLN A 194 -2.04 -8.13 45.21
CA GLN A 194 -1.04 -9.01 44.61
C GLN A 194 0.29 -9.03 45.36
N ARG A 195 0.62 -7.95 46.10
CA ARG A 195 1.79 -7.91 46.98
C ARG A 195 1.62 -8.84 48.17
N ASP A 196 0.42 -8.92 48.72
CA ASP A 196 0.11 -9.78 49.87
C ASP A 196 0.09 -11.28 49.50
N THR A 197 -0.23 -11.59 48.23
CA THR A 197 -0.28 -12.97 47.72
C THR A 197 0.95 -13.38 46.89
N LYS A 198 2.02 -12.57 46.85
CA LYS A 198 3.19 -12.86 46.00
C LYS A 198 3.98 -14.05 46.57
N PRO A 199 4.47 -14.98 45.73
CA PRO A 199 5.36 -16.03 46.19
C PRO A 199 6.69 -15.42 46.68
N PRO A 200 7.39 -16.06 47.63
CA PRO A 200 8.70 -15.60 48.08
C PRO A 200 9.68 -15.59 46.91
N ASN A 201 10.60 -14.61 46.91
CA ASN A 201 11.63 -14.52 45.89
C ASN A 201 12.41 -15.85 45.79
N PRO A 202 12.39 -16.52 44.63
CA PRO A 202 13.03 -17.82 44.49
C PRO A 202 14.56 -17.76 44.57
N LEU A 203 15.18 -16.59 44.34
CA LEU A 203 16.63 -16.39 44.37
C LEU A 203 17.02 -15.06 45.05
N PRO A 204 16.90 -14.95 46.39
CA PRO A 204 17.15 -13.71 47.13
C PRO A 204 18.61 -13.23 47.10
N SER A 205 19.56 -14.15 46.85
CA SER A 205 20.98 -13.82 46.80
C SER A 205 21.39 -13.11 45.50
N LEU A 206 20.57 -13.18 44.44
CA LEU A 206 20.90 -12.65 43.11
C LEU A 206 19.87 -11.61 42.62
N MET A 207 18.60 -11.78 42.95
CA MET A 207 17.53 -10.87 42.55
C MET A 207 17.03 -10.08 43.75
N THR A 208 16.93 -8.76 43.59
CA THR A 208 16.24 -7.90 44.57
C THR A 208 14.73 -8.16 44.53
N GLU A 209 14.06 -7.91 45.64
CA GLU A 209 12.60 -8.00 45.73
C GLU A 209 11.93 -7.10 44.67
N LEU A 210 10.86 -7.61 44.04
CA LEU A 210 9.99 -6.80 43.20
C LEU A 210 9.26 -5.78 44.08
N ASN A 211 9.46 -4.49 43.77
CA ASN A 211 8.77 -3.36 44.39
C ASN A 211 7.36 -3.16 43.82
#